data_AF-A0A645FT52-F1
#
_entry.id   AF-A0A645FT52-F1
#
_cell.length_a   1.000
_cell.length_b   1.000
_cell.length_c   1.000
_cell.angle_alpha   90.00
_cell.angle_beta   90.00
_cell.angle_gamma   90.00
#
_symmetry.space_group_name_H-M   'P 1'
#
loop_
_entity.id
_entity.type
_entity.pdbx_description
1 polymer ?
#
loop_
_entity_poly.entity_id
_entity_poly.type
_entity_poly.pdbx_seq_one_letter_code
_entity_poly.pdbx_strand_id
1 'polypeptide(L)'
;MAIPVAILICSKYFIPFYRNGGEISAYSHMEKRFGSWARLYCVICYMLIQFSRIATITLGVALALNGLTGWSMSSIILISGVLIVLYTVMGGMKAIIWTEVIQSAIIFLGAILLLVVILVDIPGGAQNAFRIAAENSKFSLGSFNLSFAEPTFWVVFFYGLFMNLKAFGFDQTYVQRYHTAKSDKEARKSLWFGGMLYVPVSALFFSLVLCCFLITNHNQSY
;
A
#
# COMPACT_ATOMS: atom_id res chain seq x y z
N MET A 1 -3.76 -10.18 -7.86
CA MET A 1 -4.30 -10.64 -9.16
C MET A 1 -4.39 -9.55 -10.22
N ALA A 2 -4.99 -8.39 -9.96
CA ALA A 2 -5.12 -7.32 -10.97
C ALA A 2 -3.83 -6.51 -11.25
N ILE A 3 -2.84 -6.61 -10.36
CA ILE A 3 -1.60 -5.81 -10.39
C ILE A 3 -0.82 -5.97 -11.71
N PRO A 4 -0.51 -7.19 -12.21
CA PRO A 4 0.26 -7.33 -13.46
C PRO A 4 -0.43 -6.68 -14.66
N VAL A 5 -1.76 -6.79 -14.73
CA VAL A 5 -2.57 -6.19 -15.80
C VAL A 5 -2.51 -4.66 -15.73
N ALA A 6 -2.65 -4.09 -14.53
CA ALA A 6 -2.51 -2.65 -14.33
C ALA A 6 -1.10 -2.15 -14.71
N ILE A 7 -0.05 -2.89 -14.34
CA ILE A 7 1.33 -2.53 -14.69
C ILE A 7 1.55 -2.57 -16.20
N LEU A 8 1.03 -3.56 -16.92
CA LEU A 8 1.13 -3.62 -18.38
C LEU A 8 0.50 -2.40 -19.04
N ILE A 9 -0.69 -1.99 -18.60
CA ILE A 9 -1.37 -0.80 -19.10
C ILE A 9 -0.58 0.46 -18.75
N CYS A 10 -0.16 0.62 -17.49
CA CYS A 10 0.57 1.81 -17.04
C CYS A 10 1.95 1.94 -17.69
N SER A 11 2.69 0.84 -17.84
CA SER A 11 4.00 0.83 -18.48
C SER A 11 3.96 1.19 -19.96
N LYS A 12 2.89 0.79 -20.66
CA LYS A 12 2.69 1.06 -22.09
C LYS A 12 2.20 2.48 -22.36
N TYR A 13 1.23 2.98 -21.58
CA TYR A 13 0.55 4.23 -21.87
C TYR A 13 0.96 5.39 -20.96
N PHE A 14 0.96 5.20 -19.64
CA PHE A 14 1.13 6.28 -18.68
C PHE A 14 2.59 6.72 -18.50
N ILE A 15 3.53 5.78 -18.44
CA ILE A 15 4.96 6.11 -18.25
C ILE A 15 5.51 6.99 -19.40
N PRO A 16 5.35 6.61 -20.68
CA PRO A 16 5.83 7.44 -21.78
C PRO A 16 5.10 8.78 -21.85
N PHE A 17 3.81 8.80 -21.52
CA PHE A 17 2.99 9.99 -21.52
C PHE A 17 3.52 11.06 -20.55
N TYR A 18 3.75 10.71 -19.28
CA TYR A 18 4.25 11.68 -18.30
C TYR A 18 5.70 12.06 -18.55
N ARG A 19 6.57 11.10 -18.89
CA ARG A 19 8.00 11.39 -19.07
C ARG A 19 8.30 12.22 -20.32
N ASN A 20 7.56 12.02 -21.42
CA ASN A 20 7.78 12.76 -22.67
C ASN A 20 6.91 14.02 -22.80
N GLY A 21 5.79 14.12 -22.07
CA GLY A 21 4.86 15.25 -22.14
C GLY A 21 5.36 16.55 -21.50
N GLY A 22 6.51 16.53 -20.81
CA GLY A 22 7.10 17.69 -20.14
C GLY A 22 6.32 18.20 -18.91
N GLU A 23 5.22 17.56 -18.57
CA GLU A 23 4.35 17.95 -17.46
C GLU A 23 4.71 17.17 -16.19
N ILE A 24 5.09 17.90 -15.14
CA ILE A 24 5.57 17.33 -13.87
C ILE A 24 4.41 16.82 -12.99
N SER A 25 3.16 17.21 -13.29
CA SER A 25 1.98 16.82 -12.52
C SER A 25 0.91 16.16 -13.40
N ALA A 26 0.28 15.12 -12.85
CA ALA A 26 -0.88 14.47 -13.47
C ALA A 26 -2.01 15.46 -13.81
N TYR A 27 -2.12 16.53 -13.02
CA TYR A 27 -3.20 17.52 -13.11
C TYR A 27 -2.91 18.65 -14.10
N SER A 28 -1.64 18.86 -14.48
CA SER A 28 -1.29 19.82 -15.54
C SER A 28 -1.95 19.43 -16.87
N HIS A 29 -2.13 18.13 -17.11
CA HIS A 29 -2.74 17.65 -18.33
C HIS A 29 -4.24 17.99 -18.36
N MET A 30 -4.91 17.84 -17.22
CA MET A 30 -6.32 18.21 -17.06
C MET A 30 -6.52 19.71 -17.31
N GLU A 31 -5.57 20.55 -16.89
CA GLU A 31 -5.61 21.99 -17.20
C GLU A 31 -5.54 22.26 -18.69
N LYS A 32 -4.59 21.65 -19.41
CA LYS A 32 -4.47 21.88 -20.86
C LYS A 32 -5.68 21.39 -21.64
N ARG A 33 -6.33 20.31 -21.20
CA ARG A 33 -7.46 19.71 -21.90
C ARG A 33 -8.81 20.34 -21.56
N PHE A 34 -9.04 20.68 -20.30
CA PHE A 34 -10.35 21.10 -19.78
C PHE A 34 -10.35 22.51 -19.17
N GLY A 35 -9.19 23.13 -19.00
CA GLY A 35 -9.01 24.45 -18.40
C GLY A 35 -8.63 24.40 -16.91
N SER A 36 -8.24 25.55 -16.36
CA SER A 36 -7.69 25.65 -15.00
C SER A 36 -8.67 25.22 -13.89
N TRP A 37 -9.99 25.31 -14.12
CA TRP A 37 -10.99 24.84 -13.15
C TRP A 37 -10.88 23.34 -12.89
N ALA A 38 -10.59 22.54 -13.92
CA ALA A 38 -10.48 21.08 -13.82
C ALA A 38 -9.24 20.70 -12.99
N ARG A 39 -8.12 21.39 -13.20
CA ARG A 39 -6.92 21.22 -12.37
C ARG A 39 -7.19 21.57 -10.92
N LEU A 40 -7.83 22.70 -10.65
CA LEU A 40 -8.13 23.11 -9.28
C LEU A 40 -9.00 22.07 -8.58
N TYR A 41 -10.06 21.61 -9.24
CA TYR A 41 -10.93 20.55 -8.72
C TYR A 41 -10.15 19.27 -8.40
N CYS A 42 -9.37 18.75 -9.35
CA CYS A 42 -8.60 17.52 -9.15
C CYS A 42 -7.56 17.65 -8.02
N VAL A 43 -6.86 18.79 -7.94
CA VAL A 43 -5.85 19.04 -6.90
C VAL A 43 -6.51 19.13 -5.52
N ILE A 44 -7.64 19.83 -5.38
CA ILE A 44 -8.37 19.91 -4.11
C ILE A 44 -8.83 18.52 -3.67
N CYS A 45 -9.47 17.75 -4.55
CA CYS A 45 -9.90 16.39 -4.24
C CYS A 45 -8.72 15.50 -3.83
N TYR A 46 -7.59 15.58 -4.55
CA TYR A 46 -6.39 14.84 -4.21
C TYR A 46 -5.85 15.23 -2.83
N MET A 47 -5.73 16.52 -2.54
CA MET A 47 -5.24 17.02 -1.24
C MET A 47 -6.12 16.55 -0.08
N LEU A 48 -7.44 16.57 -0.24
CA LEU A 48 -8.38 16.07 0.77
C LEU A 48 -8.18 14.57 1.03
N ILE A 49 -8.09 13.76 -0.03
CA ILE A 49 -7.82 12.32 0.10
C ILE A 49 -6.49 12.06 0.81
N GLN A 50 -5.45 12.82 0.45
CA GLN A 50 -4.12 12.68 1.06
C GLN A 50 -4.11 13.09 2.53
N PHE A 51 -4.82 14.16 2.89
CA PHE A 51 -4.98 14.59 4.27
C PHE A 51 -5.68 13.51 5.11
N SER A 52 -6.82 13.00 4.63
CA SER A 52 -7.53 11.90 5.30
C SER A 52 -6.64 10.66 5.45
N ARG A 53 -5.89 10.29 4.41
CA ARG A 53 -4.97 9.14 4.44
C ARG A 53 -3.88 9.30 5.51
N ILE A 54 -3.23 10.46 5.57
CA ILE A 54 -2.17 10.74 6.55
C ILE A 54 -2.76 10.76 7.97
N ALA A 55 -3.94 11.35 8.16
CA ALA A 55 -4.63 11.35 9.45
C ALA A 55 -4.93 9.92 9.94
N THR A 56 -5.50 9.07 9.09
CA THR A 56 -5.80 7.67 9.44
C THR A 56 -4.54 6.88 9.80
N ILE A 57 -3.47 7.00 9.01
CA ILE A 57 -2.22 6.29 9.27
C ILE A 57 -1.59 6.75 10.59
N THR A 58 -1.49 8.07 10.80
CA THR A 58 -0.88 8.64 12.01
C THR A 58 -1.67 8.27 13.27
N LEU A 59 -3.00 8.26 13.20
CA LEU A 59 -3.85 7.78 14.30
C LEU A 59 -3.63 6.30 14.59
N GLY A 60 -3.52 5.44 13.56
CA GLY A 60 -3.24 4.02 13.75
C GLY A 60 -1.89 3.76 14.42
N VAL A 61 -0.86 4.50 14.02
CA VAL A 61 0.48 4.42 14.65
C VAL A 61 0.44 4.92 16.09
N ALA A 62 -0.27 6.02 16.36
CA ALA A 62 -0.40 6.57 17.71
C ALA A 62 -1.14 5.61 18.64
N LEU A 63 -2.19 4.95 18.16
CA LEU A 63 -2.93 3.92 18.90
C LEU A 63 -2.02 2.74 19.27
N ALA A 64 -1.27 2.22 18.30
CA ALA A 64 -0.35 1.11 18.54
C ALA A 64 0.76 1.48 19.53
N LEU A 65 1.39 2.65 19.36
CA LEU A 65 2.46 3.12 20.25
C LEU A 65 1.95 3.48 21.65
N ASN A 66 0.74 4.02 21.77
CA ASN A 66 0.12 4.28 23.07
C ASN A 66 -0.03 2.97 23.88
N GLY A 67 -0.49 1.89 23.25
CA GLY A 67 -0.59 0.59 23.90
C GLY A 67 0.75 -0.02 24.34
N LEU A 68 1.85 0.29 23.64
CA LEU A 68 3.18 -0.25 23.93
C LEU A 68 4.00 0.60 24.92
N THR A 69 3.86 1.92 24.85
CA THR A 69 4.71 2.87 25.59
C THR A 69 3.98 3.58 26.74
N GLY A 70 2.64 3.56 26.74
CA GLY A 70 1.80 4.33 27.66
C GLY A 70 1.76 5.84 27.38
N TRP A 71 2.47 6.34 26.36
CA TRP A 71 2.48 7.77 26.05
C TRP A 71 1.14 8.25 25.49
N SER A 72 0.73 9.47 25.81
CA SER A 72 -0.51 10.03 25.28
C SER A 72 -0.47 10.08 23.73
N MET A 73 -1.59 9.76 23.08
CA MET A 73 -1.68 9.78 21.62
C MET A 73 -1.31 11.15 21.06
N SER A 74 -1.76 12.23 21.70
CA SER A 74 -1.45 13.61 21.30
C SER A 74 0.06 13.87 21.27
N SER A 75 0.81 13.39 22.27
CA SER A 75 2.27 13.51 22.32
C SER A 75 2.94 12.74 21.18
N ILE A 76 2.51 11.50 20.94
CA ILE A 76 3.04 10.66 19.86
C ILE A 76 2.83 11.34 18.50
N ILE A 77 1.62 11.85 18.24
CA ILE A 77 1.26 12.52 16.99
C ILE A 77 2.08 13.80 16.80
N LEU A 78 2.19 14.64 17.82
CA LEU A 78 2.95 15.90 17.73
C LEU A 78 4.43 15.64 17.47
N ILE A 79 5.06 14.77 18.25
CA ILE A 79 6.50 14.51 18.16
C ILE A 79 6.84 13.85 16.82
N SER A 80 6.11 12.80 16.44
CA SER A 80 6.33 12.14 15.15
C SER A 80 6.06 13.07 13.98
N GLY A 81 5.00 13.89 14.04
CA GLY A 81 4.68 14.88 13.01
C GLY A 81 5.79 15.92 12.83
N VAL A 82 6.32 16.49 13.92
CA VAL A 82 7.44 17.44 13.87
C VAL A 82 8.67 16.78 13.26
N LEU A 83 9.03 15.58 13.70
CA LEU A 83 10.19 14.85 13.15
C LEU A 83 10.01 14.59 11.65
N ILE A 84 8.82 14.17 11.22
CA ILE A 84 8.50 13.93 9.81
C ILE A 84 8.66 15.19 8.98
N VAL A 85 8.09 16.31 9.42
CA VAL A 85 8.21 17.60 8.73
C VAL A 85 9.67 18.02 8.62
N LEU A 86 10.44 17.92 9.71
CA LEU A 86 11.85 18.32 9.74
C LEU A 86 12.69 17.56 8.72
N TYR A 87 12.68 16.21 8.75
CA TYR A 87 13.51 15.45 7.81
C TYR A 87 13.01 15.58 6.36
N THR A 88 11.69 15.75 6.16
CA THR A 88 11.11 15.93 4.82
C THR A 88 11.56 17.25 4.19
N VAL A 89 11.51 18.33 4.96
CA VAL A 89 11.94 19.68 4.49
C VAL A 89 13.45 19.72 4.27
N MET A 90 14.24 19.15 5.18
CA MET A 90 15.72 19.20 5.08
C MET A 90 16.25 18.33 3.94
N GLY A 91 15.67 17.15 3.72
CA GLY A 91 16.25 16.14 2.83
C GLY A 91 15.61 16.06 1.44
N GLY A 92 14.40 16.61 1.28
CA GLY A 92 13.63 16.56 0.03
C GLY A 92 13.36 15.14 -0.46
N MET A 93 13.05 15.00 -1.76
CA MET A 93 12.66 13.70 -2.36
C MET A 93 13.69 12.59 -2.18
N LYS A 94 15.00 12.91 -2.15
CA LYS A 94 16.04 11.91 -1.96
C LYS A 94 16.00 11.30 -0.57
N ALA A 95 15.87 12.12 0.48
CA ALA A 95 15.77 11.61 1.85
C ALA A 95 14.49 10.81 2.06
N ILE A 96 13.36 11.27 1.50
CA ILE A 96 12.07 10.55 1.57
C ILE A 96 12.23 9.14 1.00
N ILE A 97 12.83 8.99 -0.19
CA ILE A 97 13.05 7.67 -0.80
C ILE A 97 13.92 6.77 0.09
N TRP A 98 15.00 7.30 0.66
CA TRP A 98 15.85 6.51 1.57
C TRP A 98 15.13 6.10 2.85
N THR A 99 14.33 6.98 3.44
CA THR A 99 13.51 6.63 4.61
C THR A 99 12.48 5.55 4.27
N GLU A 100 11.85 5.59 3.09
CA GLU A 100 10.93 4.53 2.64
C GLU A 100 11.64 3.18 2.49
N VAL A 101 12.88 3.17 1.95
CA VAL A 101 13.69 1.94 1.84
C VAL A 101 13.97 1.34 3.21
N ILE A 102 14.45 2.15 4.16
CA ILE A 102 14.75 1.68 5.52
C ILE A 102 13.49 1.18 6.22
N GLN A 103 12.39 1.94 6.15
CA GLN A 103 11.12 1.57 6.76
C GLN A 103 10.56 0.27 6.18
N SER A 104 10.63 0.09 4.86
CA SER A 104 10.17 -1.14 4.22
C SER A 104 11.00 -2.37 4.64
N ALA A 105 12.32 -2.21 4.81
CA ALA A 105 13.19 -3.28 5.30
C ALA A 105 12.88 -3.65 6.75
N ILE A 106 12.70 -2.66 7.64
CA ILE A 106 12.35 -2.88 9.05
C ILE A 106 11.01 -3.61 9.16
N ILE A 107 9.99 -3.16 8.44
CA ILE A 107 8.65 -3.78 8.46
C ILE A 107 8.72 -5.21 7.94
N PHE A 108 9.43 -5.46 6.84
CA PHE A 108 9.53 -6.78 6.25
C PHE A 108 10.26 -7.76 7.16
N LEU A 109 11.41 -7.37 7.72
CA LEU A 109 12.18 -8.21 8.64
C LEU A 109 11.41 -8.45 9.95
N GLY A 110 10.76 -7.41 10.49
CA GLY A 110 9.93 -7.52 11.69
C GLY A 110 8.74 -8.46 11.48
N ALA A 111 8.08 -8.41 10.32
CA ALA A 111 6.99 -9.31 9.98
C ALA A 111 7.46 -10.77 9.83
N ILE A 112 8.64 -11.02 9.24
CA ILE A 112 9.22 -12.37 9.17
C ILE A 112 9.54 -12.89 10.58
N LEU A 113 10.23 -12.08 11.40
CA LEU A 113 10.59 -12.46 12.76
C LEU A 113 9.34 -12.78 13.58
N LEU A 114 8.32 -11.92 13.51
CA LEU A 114 7.06 -12.14 14.20
C LEU A 114 6.38 -13.43 13.73
N LEU A 115 6.39 -13.72 12.43
CA LEU A 115 5.80 -14.95 11.91
C LEU A 115 6.53 -16.19 12.44
N VAL A 116 7.86 -16.16 12.49
CA VAL A 116 8.66 -17.28 13.03
C VAL A 116 8.35 -17.50 14.50
N VAL A 117 8.32 -16.44 15.32
CA VAL A 117 7.99 -16.54 16.75
C VAL A 117 6.60 -17.16 16.96
N ILE A 118 5.59 -16.64 16.26
CA ILE A 118 4.22 -17.13 16.38
C ILE A 118 4.11 -18.61 15.96
N LEU A 119 4.80 -19.01 14.89
CA LEU A 119 4.76 -20.39 14.43
C LEU A 119 5.45 -21.38 15.37
N VAL A 120 6.42 -20.93 16.18
CA VAL A 120 7.05 -21.75 17.21
C VAL A 120 6.14 -21.87 18.45
N ASP A 121 5.44 -20.80 18.82
CA ASP A 121 4.59 -20.77 20.01
C ASP A 121 3.23 -21.45 19.82
N ILE A 122 2.72 -21.55 18.58
CA ILE A 122 1.42 -22.21 18.31
C ILE A 122 1.56 -23.75 18.41
N PRO A 123 0.72 -24.42 19.23
CA PRO A 123 0.66 -25.88 19.28
C PRO A 123 0.32 -26.48 17.90
N GLY A 124 1.21 -27.33 17.38
CA GLY A 124 1.09 -27.94 16.04
C GLY A 124 1.71 -27.13 14.89
N GLY A 125 2.33 -25.99 15.19
CA GLY A 125 3.17 -25.20 14.28
C GLY A 125 2.50 -24.80 12.96
N ALA A 126 3.32 -24.65 11.91
CA ALA A 126 2.85 -24.25 10.58
C ALA A 126 1.82 -25.21 9.98
N GLN A 127 1.94 -26.52 10.25
CA GLN A 127 1.03 -27.51 9.70
C GLN A 127 -0.40 -27.32 10.21
N ASN A 128 -0.57 -27.02 11.50
CA ASN A 128 -1.89 -26.74 12.06
C ASN A 128 -2.48 -25.43 11.51
N ALA A 129 -1.64 -24.40 11.33
CA ALA A 129 -2.08 -23.14 10.74
C ALA A 129 -2.56 -23.30 9.29
N PHE A 130 -1.83 -24.05 8.46
CA PHE A 130 -2.23 -24.35 7.09
C PHE A 130 -3.52 -25.17 7.03
N ARG A 131 -3.67 -26.17 7.89
CA ARG A 131 -4.89 -27.01 7.95
C ARG A 131 -6.13 -26.17 8.26
N ILE A 132 -6.09 -25.36 9.33
CA ILE A 132 -7.24 -24.55 9.74
C ILE A 132 -7.57 -23.49 8.69
N ALA A 133 -6.56 -22.91 8.03
CA ALA A 133 -6.78 -21.98 6.93
C ALA A 133 -7.45 -22.64 5.72
N ALA A 134 -7.06 -23.88 5.38
CA ALA A 134 -7.68 -24.66 4.33
C ALA A 134 -9.13 -25.01 4.68
N GLU A 135 -9.39 -25.47 5.91
CA GLU A 135 -10.73 -25.81 6.41
C GLU A 135 -11.67 -24.59 6.41
N ASN A 136 -11.16 -23.41 6.74
CA ASN A 136 -11.93 -22.16 6.74
C ASN A 136 -11.99 -21.46 5.37
N SER A 137 -11.57 -22.15 4.29
CA SER A 137 -11.57 -21.60 2.92
C SER A 137 -10.85 -20.26 2.79
N LYS A 138 -9.84 -19.98 3.62
CA LYS A 138 -9.13 -18.69 3.65
C LYS A 138 -8.26 -18.44 2.42
N PHE A 139 -7.99 -19.49 1.63
CA PHE A 139 -7.29 -19.41 0.35
C PHE A 139 -8.23 -19.28 -0.86
N SER A 140 -9.55 -19.28 -0.64
CA SER A 140 -10.52 -19.14 -1.72
C SER A 140 -10.42 -17.77 -2.38
N LEU A 141 -10.49 -17.75 -3.72
CA LEU A 141 -10.54 -16.52 -4.51
C LEU A 141 -11.94 -15.89 -4.56
N GLY A 142 -12.89 -16.43 -3.80
CA GLY A 142 -14.30 -16.06 -3.83
C GLY A 142 -15.09 -16.84 -4.89
N SER A 143 -16.38 -16.52 -5.00
CA SER A 143 -17.24 -17.13 -6.01
C SER A 143 -16.94 -16.55 -7.41
N PHE A 144 -16.99 -17.39 -8.44
CA PHE A 144 -16.83 -16.98 -9.85
C PHE A 144 -18.18 -16.62 -10.51
N ASN A 145 -19.23 -16.51 -9.72
CA ASN A 145 -20.56 -16.14 -10.20
C ASN A 145 -20.56 -14.70 -10.72
N LEU A 146 -21.41 -14.43 -11.71
CA LEU A 146 -21.62 -13.09 -12.28
C LEU A 146 -22.66 -12.31 -11.48
N SER A 147 -22.44 -12.20 -10.16
CA SER A 147 -23.21 -11.30 -9.28
C SER A 147 -22.41 -10.03 -9.04
N PHE A 148 -23.07 -8.88 -9.20
CA PHE A 148 -22.49 -7.55 -8.93
C PHE A 148 -22.84 -7.01 -7.54
N ALA A 149 -23.77 -7.67 -6.83
CA ALA A 149 -24.17 -7.30 -5.47
C ALA A 149 -23.23 -7.90 -4.41
N GLU A 150 -22.52 -8.97 -4.76
CA GLU A 150 -21.59 -9.68 -3.87
C GLU A 150 -20.14 -9.44 -4.29
N PRO A 151 -19.18 -9.53 -3.36
CA PRO A 151 -17.75 -9.41 -3.66
C PRO A 151 -17.23 -10.70 -4.32
N THR A 152 -17.76 -11.01 -5.51
CA THR A 152 -17.33 -12.11 -6.35
C THR A 152 -15.92 -11.86 -6.89
N PHE A 153 -15.29 -12.89 -7.44
CA PHE A 153 -13.97 -12.80 -8.08
C PHE A 153 -13.91 -11.63 -9.07
N TRP A 154 -14.96 -11.46 -9.90
CA TRP A 154 -15.02 -10.43 -10.93
C TRP A 154 -15.11 -9.01 -10.34
N VAL A 155 -15.98 -8.80 -9.35
CA VAL A 155 -16.13 -7.50 -8.68
C VAL A 155 -14.80 -7.10 -8.03
N VAL A 156 -14.17 -8.01 -7.29
CA VAL A 156 -12.88 -7.75 -6.62
C VAL A 156 -11.76 -7.54 -7.64
N PHE A 157 -11.73 -8.30 -8.73
CA PHE A 157 -10.74 -8.15 -9.79
C PHE A 157 -10.82 -6.79 -10.48
N PHE A 158 -12.01 -6.39 -10.95
CA PHE A 158 -12.18 -5.09 -11.62
C PHE A 158 -11.96 -3.93 -10.67
N TYR A 159 -12.49 -4.01 -9.44
CA TYR A 159 -12.21 -3.02 -8.41
C TYR A 159 -10.70 -2.87 -8.20
N GLY A 160 -9.99 -3.98 -8.01
CA GLY A 160 -8.54 -4.00 -7.88
C GLY A 160 -7.82 -3.42 -9.09
N LEU A 161 -8.28 -3.73 -10.31
CA LEU A 161 -7.70 -3.21 -11.55
C LEU A 161 -7.81 -1.69 -11.61
N PHE A 162 -9.00 -1.13 -11.43
CA PHE A 162 -9.20 0.32 -11.46
C PHE A 162 -8.46 1.03 -10.32
N MET A 163 -8.42 0.45 -9.13
CA MET A 163 -7.66 1.00 -8.01
C MET A 163 -6.16 1.06 -8.31
N ASN A 164 -5.59 0.00 -8.90
CA ASN A 164 -4.18 -0.01 -9.30
C ASN A 164 -3.90 0.94 -10.46
N LEU A 165 -4.79 1.04 -11.46
CA LEU A 165 -4.67 2.03 -12.53
C LEU A 165 -4.74 3.46 -12.01
N LYS A 166 -5.64 3.75 -11.06
CA LYS A 166 -5.72 5.05 -10.39
C LYS A 166 -4.40 5.36 -9.68
N ALA A 167 -3.87 4.41 -8.91
CA ALA A 167 -2.61 4.57 -8.18
C ALA A 167 -1.43 4.80 -9.12
N PHE A 168 -1.23 3.93 -10.10
CA PHE A 168 -0.07 4.01 -11.00
C PHE A 168 -0.19 5.11 -12.05
N GLY A 169 -1.41 5.49 -12.44
CA GLY A 169 -1.65 6.46 -13.50
C GLY A 169 -1.86 7.89 -13.00
N PHE A 170 -2.58 8.09 -11.89
CA PHE A 170 -3.06 9.41 -11.51
C PHE A 170 -2.60 9.88 -10.11
N ASP A 171 -2.00 8.99 -9.31
CA ASP A 171 -1.41 9.41 -8.03
C ASP A 171 -0.12 10.18 -8.28
N GLN A 172 -0.06 11.40 -7.75
CA GLN A 172 1.07 12.30 -7.93
C GLN A 172 2.38 11.69 -7.41
N THR A 173 2.34 10.83 -6.40
CA THR A 173 3.52 10.15 -5.85
C THR A 173 4.17 9.23 -6.88
N TYR A 174 3.37 8.47 -7.64
CA TYR A 174 3.88 7.61 -8.70
C TYR A 174 4.36 8.41 -9.90
N VAL A 175 3.62 9.44 -10.29
CA VAL A 175 4.04 10.35 -11.38
C VAL A 175 5.39 10.99 -11.07
N GLN A 176 5.59 11.48 -9.86
CA GLN A 176 6.89 12.01 -9.41
C GLN A 176 8.01 10.96 -9.50
N ARG A 177 7.75 9.71 -9.07
CA ARG A 177 8.72 8.61 -9.20
C ARG A 177 9.07 8.30 -10.65
N TYR A 178 8.12 8.45 -11.57
CA TYR A 178 8.43 8.30 -12.99
C TYR A 178 9.38 9.38 -13.48
N HIS A 179 9.25 10.64 -13.03
CA HIS A 179 10.18 11.71 -13.41
C HIS A 179 11.56 11.60 -12.77
N THR A 180 11.67 11.05 -11.56
CA THR A 180 12.97 10.85 -10.89
C THR A 180 13.75 9.66 -11.44
N ALA A 181 13.09 8.75 -12.19
CA ALA A 181 13.75 7.63 -12.84
C ALA A 181 14.69 8.09 -13.97
N LYS A 182 15.80 7.37 -14.16
CA LYS A 182 16.81 7.70 -15.18
C LYS A 182 16.32 7.51 -16.63
N SER A 183 15.41 6.58 -16.86
CA SER A 183 14.86 6.27 -18.18
C SER A 183 13.47 5.66 -18.07
N ASP A 184 12.73 5.59 -19.18
CA ASP A 184 11.45 4.89 -19.27
C ASP A 184 11.60 3.41 -18.90
N LYS A 185 12.70 2.78 -19.30
CA LYS A 185 13.01 1.38 -18.98
C LYS A 185 13.17 1.18 -17.47
N GLU A 186 13.89 2.08 -16.80
CA GLU A 186 14.06 2.04 -15.35
C GLU A 186 12.74 2.33 -14.60
N ALA A 187 11.92 3.27 -15.10
CA ALA A 187 10.60 3.52 -14.55
C ALA A 187 9.69 2.28 -14.64
N ARG A 188 9.69 1.60 -15.79
CA ARG A 188 8.93 0.35 -16.00
C ARG A 188 9.44 -0.77 -15.09
N LYS A 189 10.76 -0.93 -14.99
CA LYS A 189 11.37 -1.93 -14.11
C LYS A 189 11.02 -1.67 -12.64
N SER A 190 11.08 -0.41 -12.21
CA SER A 190 10.68 0.01 -10.86
C SER A 190 9.21 -0.33 -10.57
N LEU A 191 8.31 -0.03 -11.52
CA LEU A 191 6.88 -0.35 -11.37
C LEU A 191 6.62 -1.86 -11.31
N TRP A 192 7.27 -2.65 -12.17
CA TRP A 192 7.19 -4.11 -12.14
C TRP A 192 7.73 -4.70 -10.84
N PHE A 193 8.92 -4.27 -10.43
CA PHE A 193 9.55 -4.75 -9.22
C PHE A 193 8.70 -4.41 -7.99
N GLY A 194 8.28 -3.15 -7.83
CA GLY A 194 7.43 -2.72 -6.72
C GLY A 194 6.09 -3.43 -6.69
N GLY A 195 5.42 -3.57 -7.84
CA GLY A 195 4.12 -4.24 -7.92
C GLY A 195 4.20 -5.76 -7.71
N MET A 196 5.26 -6.42 -8.16
CA MET A 196 5.46 -7.85 -7.90
C MET A 196 5.87 -8.11 -6.44
N LEU A 197 6.70 -7.24 -5.85
CA LEU A 197 7.11 -7.35 -4.44
C LEU A 197 5.94 -7.23 -3.47
N TYR A 198 4.87 -6.53 -3.87
CA TYR A 198 3.63 -6.45 -3.09
C TYR A 198 2.99 -7.83 -2.84
N VAL A 199 3.14 -8.79 -3.75
CA VAL A 199 2.53 -10.13 -3.64
C VAL A 199 3.12 -10.93 -2.45
N PRO A 200 4.43 -11.18 -2.36
CA PRO A 200 5.01 -11.91 -1.23
C PRO A 200 4.86 -11.14 0.09
N VAL A 201 4.95 -9.80 0.08
CA VAL A 201 4.73 -8.99 1.29
C VAL A 201 3.29 -9.15 1.78
N SER A 202 2.30 -9.07 0.89
CA SER A 202 0.90 -9.27 1.26
C SER A 202 0.66 -10.68 1.80
N ALA A 203 1.23 -11.70 1.15
CA ALA A 203 1.13 -13.09 1.63
C ALA A 203 1.69 -13.27 3.05
N LEU A 204 2.81 -12.61 3.36
CA LEU A 204 3.41 -12.59 4.70
C LEU A 204 2.45 -12.00 5.74
N PHE A 205 1.85 -10.83 5.45
CA PHE A 205 0.90 -10.19 6.35
C PHE A 205 -0.41 -10.97 6.51
N PHE A 206 -0.94 -11.56 5.43
CA PHE A 206 -2.10 -12.46 5.53
C PHE A 206 -1.81 -13.66 6.42
N SER A 207 -0.60 -14.23 6.33
CA SER A 207 -0.18 -15.35 7.18
C SER A 207 -0.13 -14.95 8.66
N LEU A 208 0.38 -13.75 8.97
CA LEU A 208 0.37 -13.20 10.34
C LEU A 208 -1.05 -13.01 10.88
N VAL A 209 -1.94 -12.41 10.10
CA VAL A 209 -3.35 -12.19 10.50
C VAL A 209 -4.05 -13.52 10.79
N LEU A 210 -3.82 -14.52 9.94
CA LEU A 210 -4.32 -15.87 10.16
C LEU A 210 -3.80 -16.44 11.49
N CYS A 211 -2.49 -16.37 11.75
CA CYS A 211 -1.93 -16.91 12.98
C CYS A 211 -2.47 -16.20 14.23
N CYS A 212 -2.65 -14.87 14.19
CA CYS A 212 -3.30 -14.13 15.28
C CYS A 212 -4.74 -14.60 15.50
N PHE A 213 -5.51 -14.82 14.43
CA PHE A 213 -6.87 -15.35 14.53
C PHE A 213 -6.90 -16.74 15.21
N LEU A 214 -5.93 -17.61 14.93
CA LEU A 214 -5.82 -18.91 15.59
C LEU A 214 -5.58 -18.78 17.09
N ILE A 215 -4.70 -17.88 17.51
CA ILE A 215 -4.41 -17.61 18.93
C ILE A 215 -5.67 -17.11 19.64
N THR A 216 -6.42 -16.18 19.04
CA THR A 216 -7.64 -15.63 19.65
C THR A 216 -8.71 -16.70 19.83
N ASN A 217 -8.93 -17.57 18.83
CA ASN A 217 -9.92 -18.65 18.95
C ASN A 217 -9.49 -19.73 19.96
N HIS A 218 -8.20 -20.05 20.05
CA HIS A 218 -7.70 -20.99 21.04
C HIS A 218 -7.89 -20.45 22.48
N ASN A 219 -7.69 -19.15 22.69
CA ASN A 219 -7.89 -18.51 23.99
C ASN A 219 -9.37 -18.34 24.40
N GLN A 220 -10.32 -18.41 23.45
CA GLN A 220 -11.77 -18.40 23.77
C GLN A 220 -12.33 -19.79 24.08
N SER A 221 -11.55 -20.85 23.90
CA SER A 221 -11.97 -22.24 24.16
C SER A 221 -11.66 -22.73 25.60
N TYR A 222 -11.18 -21.83 26.47
CA TYR A 222 -10.96 -22.00 27.91
C TYR A 222 -11.72 -20.93 28.68
#